data_AF-A0A944P1M7-F1
#
_entry.id   AF-A0A944P1M7-F1
#
_cell.length_a   1.000
_cell.length_b   1.000
_cell.length_c   1.000
_cell.angle_alpha   90.00
_cell.angle_beta   90.00
_cell.angle_gamma   90.00
#
_symmetry.space_group_name_H-M   'P 1'
#
loop_
_entity.id
_entity.type
_entity.pdbx_description
1 polymer ?
#
loop_
_entity_poly.entity_id
_entity_poly.type
_entity_poly.pdbx_seq_one_letter_code
_entity_poly.pdbx_strand_id
1 'polypeptide(L)'
;MGKLTLTTFLTLDGVMQAPGGPEEDTSGGFAYGGWVVPYADEEMGEFVTEVFGRTGAFLLGRRTYEIFASYWPQHDDPADPIAGNLNRLPKYVASTTLKEPAWGPATVLDGEQLQSEIVRVKDGLDGELQVHGSGQLAQWLLARDLVDELNLLVYPVFLGAGRRLFPTGGLPTACELTSSRTTSSGIAIHTYRPTGRAAFGSFLD
;
A
#
# COMPACT_ATOMS: atom_id res chain seq x y z
N MET A 1 20.04 -3.67 -4.99
CA MET A 1 19.18 -3.51 -3.79
C MET A 1 17.84 -3.05 -4.28
N GLY A 2 16.80 -3.85 -4.04
CA GLY A 2 15.43 -3.50 -4.42
C GLY A 2 14.93 -2.25 -3.68
N LYS A 3 13.80 -1.72 -4.13
CA LYS A 3 13.11 -0.60 -3.47
C LYS A 3 11.88 -1.10 -2.73
N LEU A 4 11.63 -0.62 -1.52
CA LEU A 4 10.38 -0.81 -0.81
C LEU A 4 9.45 0.34 -1.18
N THR A 5 8.36 0.02 -1.89
CA THR A 5 7.40 1.01 -2.37
C THR A 5 6.05 0.81 -1.70
N LEU A 6 5.45 1.89 -1.23
CA LEU A 6 4.13 1.90 -0.60
C LEU A 6 3.15 2.58 -1.53
N THR A 7 2.13 1.84 -1.98
CA THR A 7 1.04 2.38 -2.80
C THR A 7 -0.26 2.30 -2.02
N THR A 8 -0.98 3.41 -1.94
CA THR A 8 -2.20 3.49 -1.14
C THR A 8 -3.25 4.40 -1.75
N PHE A 9 -4.52 4.02 -1.56
CA PHE A 9 -5.67 4.82 -1.93
C PHE A 9 -6.13 5.58 -0.69
N LEU A 10 -6.31 6.90 -0.85
CA LEU A 10 -6.66 7.80 0.23
C LEU A 10 -7.88 8.63 -0.15
N THR A 11 -8.78 8.82 0.81
CA THR A 11 -9.74 9.92 0.78
C THR A 11 -9.04 11.25 1.07
N LEU A 12 -9.70 12.37 0.82
CA LEU A 12 -9.21 13.71 1.18
C LEU A 12 -8.87 13.85 2.66
N ASP A 13 -9.59 13.13 3.54
CA ASP A 13 -9.33 13.09 4.98
C ASP A 13 -8.42 11.93 5.41
N GLY A 14 -7.73 11.31 4.46
CA GLY A 14 -6.64 10.35 4.65
C GLY A 14 -7.07 8.93 4.99
N VAL A 15 -8.34 8.57 4.80
CA VAL A 15 -8.88 7.22 5.06
C VAL A 15 -8.47 6.28 3.92
N MET A 16 -8.06 5.07 4.28
CA MET A 16 -7.63 4.00 3.34
C MET A 16 -8.38 2.68 3.54
N GLN A 17 -9.37 2.64 4.44
CA GLN A 17 -10.04 1.40 4.83
C GLN A 17 -11.08 0.97 3.79
N ALA A 18 -11.08 -0.31 3.43
CA ALA A 18 -12.04 -0.93 2.51
C ALA A 18 -12.28 -0.15 1.19
N PRO A 19 -11.23 0.22 0.44
CA PRO A 19 -11.39 1.01 -0.78
C PRO A 19 -12.20 0.31 -1.86
N GLY A 20 -11.98 -0.99 -2.08
CA GLY A 20 -12.46 -1.73 -3.24
C GLY A 20 -13.87 -2.31 -3.08
N GLY A 21 -14.22 -2.86 -1.91
CA GLY A 21 -15.49 -3.55 -1.71
C GLY A 21 -16.29 -3.07 -0.48
N PRO A 22 -17.64 -3.06 -0.51
CA PRO A 22 -18.48 -2.71 0.64
C PRO A 22 -18.17 -3.53 1.90
N GLU A 23 -17.84 -4.81 1.73
CA GLU A 23 -17.56 -5.76 2.81
C GLU A 23 -16.06 -6.07 2.99
N GLU A 24 -15.16 -5.32 2.34
CA GLU A 24 -13.72 -5.62 2.31
C GLU A 24 -13.06 -5.55 3.70
N ASP A 25 -13.38 -4.53 4.49
CA ASP A 25 -12.93 -4.38 5.88
C ASP A 25 -13.94 -3.56 6.71
N THR A 26 -14.93 -4.24 7.29
CA THR A 26 -15.95 -3.64 8.16
C THR A 26 -15.50 -3.46 9.61
N SER A 27 -14.22 -3.73 9.92
CA SER A 27 -13.74 -3.69 11.31
C SER A 27 -13.88 -2.30 11.94
N GLY A 28 -14.21 -2.28 13.23
CA GLY A 28 -14.51 -1.04 13.94
C GLY A 28 -15.86 -0.43 13.58
N GLY A 29 -16.76 -1.19 12.94
CA GLY A 29 -18.08 -0.69 12.52
C GLY A 29 -18.01 0.20 11.29
N PHE A 30 -16.97 0.05 10.45
CA PHE A 30 -16.81 0.84 9.24
C PHE A 30 -17.86 0.43 8.20
N ALA A 31 -18.63 1.40 7.70
CA ALA A 31 -19.81 1.17 6.85
C ALA A 31 -19.68 1.75 5.43
N TYR A 32 -18.51 2.28 5.07
CA TYR A 32 -18.32 3.05 3.84
C TYR A 32 -17.40 2.35 2.85
N GLY A 33 -17.37 1.01 2.83
CA GLY A 33 -16.51 0.25 1.91
C GLY A 33 -16.88 0.45 0.44
N GLY A 34 -15.93 0.21 -0.46
CA GLY A 34 -16.12 0.35 -1.91
C GLY A 34 -16.09 1.78 -2.42
N TRP A 35 -15.58 2.72 -1.62
CA TRP A 35 -15.62 4.15 -1.91
C TRP A 35 -14.75 4.58 -3.11
N VAL A 36 -13.86 3.73 -3.63
CA VAL A 36 -13.09 4.03 -4.86
C VAL A 36 -13.90 3.79 -6.13
N VAL A 37 -14.90 2.90 -6.08
CA VAL A 37 -15.64 2.42 -7.27
C VAL A 37 -16.27 3.56 -8.08
N PRO A 38 -16.89 4.60 -7.48
CA PRO A 38 -17.46 5.72 -8.23
C PRO A 38 -16.44 6.57 -9.01
N TYR A 39 -15.14 6.42 -8.72
CA TYR A 39 -14.05 7.21 -9.30
C TYR A 39 -13.15 6.39 -10.23
N ALA A 40 -13.49 5.14 -10.51
CA ALA A 40 -12.68 4.31 -11.39
C ALA A 40 -12.63 4.92 -12.80
N ASP A 41 -11.42 5.16 -13.30
CA ASP A 41 -11.16 5.63 -14.65
C ASP A 41 -9.94 4.91 -15.27
N GLU A 42 -9.73 5.11 -16.57
CA GLU A 42 -8.67 4.45 -17.34
C GLU A 42 -7.28 4.87 -16.86
N GLU A 43 -7.05 6.16 -16.60
CA GLU A 43 -5.76 6.73 -16.19
C GLU A 43 -5.31 6.23 -14.80
N MET A 44 -6.26 5.95 -13.90
CA MET A 44 -6.04 5.27 -12.63
C MET A 44 -5.62 3.82 -12.87
N GLY A 45 -6.34 3.10 -13.73
CA GLY A 45 -6.00 1.72 -14.10
C GLY A 45 -4.61 1.59 -14.73
N GLU A 46 -4.24 2.53 -15.60
CA GLU A 46 -2.91 2.65 -16.19
C GLU A 46 -1.84 2.83 -15.11
N PHE A 47 -2.05 3.72 -14.12
CA PHE A 47 -1.09 3.88 -13.02
C PHE A 47 -0.88 2.61 -12.23
N VAL A 48 -1.99 1.95 -11.87
CA VAL A 48 -1.93 0.72 -11.08
C VAL A 48 -1.17 -0.33 -11.88
N THR A 49 -1.43 -0.45 -13.18
CA THR A 49 -0.70 -1.35 -14.08
C THR A 49 0.80 -1.01 -14.13
N GLU A 50 1.18 0.26 -14.26
CA GLU A 50 2.57 0.72 -14.21
C GLU A 50 3.25 0.36 -12.89
N VAL A 51 2.58 0.58 -11.76
CA VAL A 51 3.07 0.21 -10.43
C VAL A 51 3.32 -1.28 -10.37
N PHE A 52 2.30 -2.11 -10.63
CA PHE A 52 2.44 -3.57 -10.56
C PHE A 52 3.49 -4.13 -11.53
N GLY A 53 3.72 -3.46 -12.67
CA GLY A 53 4.77 -3.84 -13.63
C GLY A 53 6.20 -3.73 -13.11
N ARG A 54 6.45 -2.97 -12.03
CA ARG A 54 7.77 -2.84 -11.37
C ARG A 54 8.01 -3.87 -10.25
N THR A 55 7.00 -4.69 -9.93
CA THR A 55 7.02 -5.52 -8.73
C THR A 55 7.92 -6.75 -8.89
N GLY A 56 8.79 -6.98 -7.90
CA GLY A 56 9.54 -8.22 -7.76
C GLY A 56 8.95 -9.14 -6.69
N ALA A 57 8.33 -8.56 -5.66
CA ALA A 57 7.66 -9.28 -4.58
C ALA A 57 6.67 -8.38 -3.85
N PHE A 58 5.78 -8.98 -3.06
CA PHE A 58 4.82 -8.25 -2.22
C PHE A 58 5.18 -8.37 -0.74
N LEU A 59 5.01 -7.29 0.01
CA LEU A 59 5.05 -7.28 1.46
C LEU A 59 3.67 -6.88 1.99
N LEU A 60 3.00 -7.82 2.65
CA LEU A 60 1.60 -7.69 3.07
C LEU A 60 1.50 -7.89 4.58
N GLY A 61 0.60 -7.15 5.24
CA GLY A 61 0.12 -7.56 6.55
C GLY A 61 -0.94 -8.64 6.41
N ARG A 62 -1.15 -9.42 7.46
CA ARG A 62 -2.08 -10.57 7.46
C ARG A 62 -3.44 -10.28 6.83
N ARG A 63 -4.11 -9.20 7.22
CA ARG A 63 -5.49 -8.92 6.76
C ARG A 63 -5.54 -8.70 5.24
N THR A 64 -4.65 -7.88 4.71
CA THR A 64 -4.59 -7.66 3.26
C THR A 64 -4.26 -8.96 2.54
N TYR A 65 -3.35 -9.76 3.07
CA TYR A 65 -3.06 -11.08 2.53
C TYR A 65 -4.31 -11.98 2.50
N GLU A 66 -5.10 -12.04 3.57
CA GLU A 66 -6.34 -12.83 3.62
C GLU A 66 -7.40 -12.34 2.61
N ILE A 67 -7.58 -11.02 2.50
CA ILE A 67 -8.48 -10.40 1.50
C ILE A 67 -8.02 -10.80 0.09
N PHE A 68 -6.72 -10.63 -0.21
CA PHE A 68 -6.16 -10.94 -1.52
C PHE A 68 -6.22 -12.44 -1.84
N ALA A 69 -5.92 -13.29 -0.86
CA ALA A 69 -6.02 -14.74 -1.00
C ALA A 69 -7.45 -15.23 -1.26
N SER A 70 -8.46 -14.47 -0.83
CA SER A 70 -9.87 -14.80 -1.14
C SER A 70 -10.29 -14.43 -2.57
N TYR A 71 -9.60 -13.46 -3.19
CA TYR A 71 -9.99 -12.85 -4.47
C TYR A 71 -9.13 -13.31 -5.65
N TRP A 72 -7.81 -13.11 -5.57
CA TRP A 72 -6.89 -13.25 -6.71
C TRP A 72 -6.76 -14.67 -7.27
N PRO A 73 -6.84 -15.76 -6.48
CA PRO A 73 -6.85 -17.11 -7.03
C PRO A 73 -8.02 -17.39 -8.00
N GLN A 74 -9.11 -16.62 -7.90
CA GLN A 74 -10.29 -16.75 -8.76
C GLN A 74 -10.24 -15.83 -9.99
N HIS A 75 -9.26 -14.93 -10.04
CA HIS A 75 -9.08 -13.91 -11.08
C HIS A 75 -7.64 -14.00 -11.61
N ASP A 76 -7.36 -15.02 -12.42
CA ASP A 76 -6.04 -15.28 -13.01
C ASP A 76 -6.07 -15.24 -14.54
N ASP A 77 -6.73 -14.22 -15.11
CA ASP A 77 -6.69 -14.01 -16.56
C ASP A 77 -5.24 -13.75 -17.00
N PRO A 78 -4.66 -14.54 -17.92
CA PRO A 78 -3.30 -14.31 -18.42
C PRO A 78 -3.11 -12.96 -19.12
N ALA A 79 -4.19 -12.34 -19.60
CA ALA A 79 -4.17 -11.01 -20.19
C ALA A 79 -4.14 -9.88 -19.15
N ASP A 80 -4.45 -10.17 -17.88
CA ASP A 80 -4.38 -9.21 -16.78
C ASP A 80 -2.97 -9.26 -16.13
N PRO A 81 -2.12 -8.23 -16.35
CA PRO A 81 -0.77 -8.20 -15.81
C PRO A 81 -0.75 -8.09 -14.27
N ILE A 82 -1.78 -7.51 -13.66
CA ILE A 82 -1.88 -7.33 -12.20
C ILE A 82 -2.16 -8.70 -11.55
N ALA A 83 -3.18 -9.39 -12.05
CA ALA A 83 -3.55 -10.73 -11.61
C ALA A 83 -2.35 -11.69 -11.69
N GLY A 84 -1.66 -11.66 -12.83
CA GLY A 84 -0.51 -12.52 -13.05
C GLY A 84 0.62 -12.30 -12.06
N ASN A 85 0.96 -11.04 -11.76
CA ASN A 85 1.97 -10.71 -10.77
C ASN A 85 1.54 -11.14 -9.38
N LEU A 86 0.31 -10.82 -8.98
CA LEU A 86 -0.22 -11.18 -7.67
C LEU A 86 -0.25 -12.69 -7.46
N ASN A 87 -0.67 -13.50 -8.45
CA ASN A 87 -0.74 -14.94 -8.27
C ASN A 87 0.63 -15.64 -8.32
N ARG A 88 1.64 -15.08 -8.99
CA ARG A 88 2.89 -15.82 -9.30
C ARG A 88 4.11 -15.35 -8.51
N LEU A 89 4.17 -14.09 -8.10
CA LEU A 89 5.35 -13.54 -7.43
C LEU A 89 5.39 -13.85 -5.92
N PRO A 90 6.59 -13.85 -5.31
CA PRO A 90 6.76 -14.06 -3.87
C PRO A 90 5.98 -13.06 -3.03
N LYS A 91 5.40 -13.54 -1.92
CA LYS A 91 4.69 -12.73 -0.92
C LYS A 91 5.34 -12.93 0.44
N TYR A 92 5.69 -11.84 1.09
CA TYR A 92 6.18 -11.82 2.45
C TYR A 92 5.08 -11.28 3.36
N VAL A 93 4.64 -12.08 4.32
CA VAL A 93 3.48 -11.75 5.15
C VAL A 93 3.94 -11.40 6.57
N ALA A 94 3.89 -10.12 6.92
CA ALA A 94 4.14 -9.66 8.28
C ALA A 94 2.98 -10.10 9.19
N SER A 95 3.20 -11.15 9.99
CA SER A 95 2.17 -11.69 10.88
C SER A 95 2.74 -12.47 12.05
N THR A 96 2.16 -12.30 13.24
CA THR A 96 2.42 -13.16 14.41
C THR A 96 1.45 -14.33 14.52
N THR A 97 0.32 -14.27 13.81
CA THR A 97 -0.81 -15.20 13.97
C THR A 97 -1.05 -16.10 12.75
N LEU A 98 -0.68 -15.67 11.54
CA LEU A 98 -0.78 -16.53 10.35
C LEU A 98 0.33 -17.58 10.42
N LYS A 99 -0.03 -18.86 10.31
CA LYS A 99 0.93 -19.98 10.34
C LYS A 99 1.06 -20.67 8.99
N GLU A 100 -0.07 -20.88 8.31
CA GLU A 100 -0.14 -21.61 7.05
C GLU A 100 -0.77 -20.72 5.97
N PRO A 101 0.04 -20.08 5.10
CA PRO A 101 -0.49 -19.27 4.01
C PRO A 101 -1.10 -20.16 2.91
N ALA A 102 -2.40 -19.95 2.61
CA ALA A 102 -3.14 -20.71 1.60
C ALA A 102 -2.96 -20.25 0.13
N TRP A 103 -2.27 -19.12 -0.11
CA TRP A 103 -2.07 -18.50 -1.41
C TRP A 103 -0.59 -18.13 -1.56
N GLY A 104 0.06 -18.63 -2.60
CA GLY A 104 1.53 -18.63 -2.68
C GLY A 104 2.09 -18.27 -4.06
N PRO A 105 3.42 -18.23 -4.19
CA PRO A 105 4.42 -18.52 -3.15
C PRO A 105 4.43 -17.47 -2.03
N ALA A 106 4.38 -17.91 -0.77
CA ALA A 106 4.30 -17.02 0.39
C ALA A 106 5.21 -17.47 1.55
N THR A 107 5.80 -16.49 2.25
CA THR A 107 6.63 -16.67 3.44
C THR A 107 6.10 -15.77 4.54
N VAL A 108 5.77 -16.34 5.70
CA VAL A 108 5.39 -15.54 6.87
C VAL A 108 6.68 -15.03 7.53
N LEU A 109 6.76 -13.71 7.72
CA LEU A 109 7.86 -13.05 8.42
C LEU A 109 7.58 -12.99 9.91
N ASP A 110 8.60 -13.28 10.71
CA ASP A 110 8.52 -13.24 12.17
C ASP A 110 8.39 -11.79 12.66
N GLY A 111 7.36 -11.54 13.47
CA GLY A 111 7.11 -10.22 14.04
C GLY A 111 8.25 -9.69 14.91
N GLU A 112 9.05 -10.56 15.53
CA GLU A 112 10.18 -10.14 16.39
C GLU A 112 11.38 -9.64 15.57
N GLN A 113 11.60 -10.20 14.38
CA GLN A 113 12.74 -9.88 13.50
C GLN A 113 12.32 -9.16 12.21
N LEU A 114 11.09 -8.66 12.16
CA LEU A 114 10.43 -8.15 10.96
C LEU A 114 11.29 -7.12 10.20
N GLN A 115 11.92 -6.18 10.91
CA GLN A 115 12.75 -5.15 10.28
C GLN A 115 13.95 -5.75 9.54
N SER A 116 14.72 -6.62 10.21
CA SER A 116 15.87 -7.28 9.60
C SER A 116 15.49 -8.20 8.46
N GLU A 117 14.34 -8.88 8.54
CA GLU A 117 13.85 -9.72 7.46
C GLU A 117 13.44 -8.88 6.23
N ILE A 118 12.75 -7.76 6.42
CA ILE A 118 12.39 -6.84 5.33
C ILE A 118 13.64 -6.30 4.63
N VAL A 119 14.65 -5.88 5.41
CA VAL A 119 15.93 -5.40 4.84
C VAL A 119 16.60 -6.51 4.03
N ARG A 120 16.69 -7.73 4.59
CA ARG A 120 17.28 -8.87 3.89
C ARG A 120 16.55 -9.21 2.59
N VAL A 121 15.21 -9.19 2.60
CA VAL A 121 14.40 -9.42 1.40
C VAL A 121 14.70 -8.35 0.36
N LYS A 122 14.67 -7.08 0.76
CA LYS A 122 14.94 -5.93 -0.12
C LYS A 122 16.35 -5.99 -0.74
N ASP A 123 17.35 -6.41 0.02
CA ASP A 123 18.74 -6.49 -0.45
C ASP A 123 18.94 -7.55 -1.55
N GLY A 124 18.22 -8.67 -1.44
CA GLY A 124 18.27 -9.78 -2.40
C GLY A 124 17.27 -9.69 -3.55
N LEU A 125 16.39 -8.69 -3.55
CA LEU A 125 15.33 -8.53 -4.54
C LEU A 125 15.80 -7.72 -5.75
N ASP A 126 15.39 -8.17 -6.93
CA ASP A 126 15.43 -7.38 -8.16
C ASP A 126 14.03 -6.79 -8.40
N GLY A 127 13.95 -5.48 -8.67
CA GLY A 127 12.68 -4.73 -8.72
C GLY A 127 12.19 -4.23 -7.35
N GLU A 128 10.87 -4.13 -7.20
CA GLU A 128 10.24 -3.53 -6.02
C GLU A 128 9.64 -4.56 -5.06
N LEU A 129 9.83 -4.32 -3.75
CA LEU A 129 9.07 -4.95 -2.67
C LEU A 129 7.85 -4.07 -2.40
N GLN A 130 6.72 -4.42 -3.00
CA GLN A 130 5.54 -3.57 -3.00
C GLN A 130 4.62 -3.83 -1.82
N VAL A 131 4.17 -2.75 -1.20
CA VAL A 131 3.17 -2.73 -0.13
C VAL A 131 1.90 -2.10 -0.68
N HIS A 132 0.84 -2.91 -0.80
CA HIS A 132 -0.49 -2.50 -1.27
C HIS A 132 -1.48 -2.56 -0.12
N GLY A 133 -1.39 -1.57 0.77
CA GLY A 133 -2.13 -1.58 2.02
C GLY A 133 -1.49 -2.43 3.12
N SER A 134 -2.36 -2.97 3.99
CA SER A 134 -2.13 -3.17 5.41
C SER A 134 -1.74 -1.89 6.12
N GLY A 135 -2.74 -1.08 6.47
CA GLY A 135 -2.56 0.20 7.12
C GLY A 135 -1.61 0.22 8.32
N GLN A 136 -1.70 -0.80 9.17
CA GLN A 136 -0.80 -0.94 10.32
C GLN A 136 0.65 -1.20 9.88
N LEU A 137 0.86 -2.03 8.86
CA LEU A 137 2.18 -2.29 8.29
C LEU A 137 2.75 -1.03 7.61
N ALA A 138 1.94 -0.34 6.81
CA ALA A 138 2.32 0.91 6.16
C ALA A 138 2.77 1.97 7.18
N GLN A 139 1.98 2.17 8.24
CA GLN A 139 2.34 3.05 9.36
C GLN A 139 3.64 2.62 10.04
N TRP A 140 3.81 1.32 10.29
CA TRP A 140 4.98 0.77 10.95
C TRP A 140 6.26 0.99 10.12
N LEU A 141 6.17 0.83 8.80
CA LEU A 141 7.26 1.04 7.84
C LEU A 141 7.65 2.52 7.75
N LEU A 142 6.66 3.41 7.63
CA LEU A 142 6.87 4.86 7.60
C LEU A 142 7.53 5.37 8.89
N ALA A 143 7.10 4.88 10.05
CA ALA A 143 7.67 5.26 11.33
C ALA A 143 9.16 4.86 11.48
N ARG A 144 9.61 3.87 10.71
CA ARG A 144 10.99 3.34 10.73
C ARG A 144 11.84 3.79 9.55
N ASP A 145 11.33 4.73 8.75
CA ASP A 145 12.03 5.28 7.59
C ASP A 145 12.45 4.19 6.58
N LEU A 146 11.65 3.12 6.45
CA LEU A 146 11.93 1.97 5.58
C LEU A 146 11.38 2.09 4.15
N VAL A 147 10.50 3.06 3.92
CA VAL A 147 9.84 3.30 2.62
C VAL A 147 10.73 4.17 1.75
N ASP A 148 11.07 3.70 0.54
CA ASP A 148 11.86 4.49 -0.41
C ASP A 148 10.98 5.35 -1.33
N GLU A 149 9.78 4.86 -1.66
CA GLU A 149 8.83 5.53 -2.56
C GLU A 149 7.40 5.37 -2.03
N LEU A 150 6.65 6.47 -2.08
CA LEU A 150 5.27 6.54 -1.62
C LEU A 150 4.37 7.03 -2.76
N ASN A 151 3.53 6.14 -3.27
CA ASN A 151 2.51 6.44 -4.28
C ASN A 151 1.17 6.67 -3.59
N LEU A 152 0.70 7.91 -3.60
CA LEU A 152 -0.59 8.30 -3.01
C LEU A 152 -1.59 8.61 -4.12
N LEU A 153 -2.66 7.82 -4.20
CA LEU A 153 -3.83 8.15 -5.02
C LEU A 153 -4.88 8.76 -4.10
N VAL A 154 -5.06 10.07 -4.17
CA VAL A 154 -6.00 10.83 -3.35
C VAL A 154 -7.29 11.05 -4.14
N TYR A 155 -8.37 10.43 -3.67
CA TYR A 155 -9.69 10.47 -4.27
C TYR A 155 -10.49 11.67 -3.75
N PRO A 156 -11.33 12.31 -4.59
CA PRO A 156 -12.09 13.51 -4.23
C PRO A 156 -13.33 13.20 -3.39
N VAL A 157 -13.14 12.53 -2.25
CA VAL A 157 -14.15 12.16 -1.26
C VAL A 157 -13.58 12.29 0.14
N PHE A 158 -14.40 12.63 1.13
CA PHE A 158 -14.07 12.53 2.55
C PHE A 158 -15.10 11.63 3.23
N LEU A 159 -14.66 10.78 4.17
CA LEU A 159 -15.54 9.82 4.86
C LEU A 159 -15.76 10.16 6.33
N GLY A 160 -14.86 10.94 6.94
CA GLY A 160 -14.94 11.37 8.33
C GLY A 160 -14.57 10.27 9.35
N ALA A 161 -14.68 9.01 8.97
CA ALA A 161 -14.35 7.86 9.80
C ALA A 161 -13.58 6.79 9.01
N GLY A 162 -12.93 5.88 9.73
CA GLY A 162 -12.13 4.79 9.16
C GLY A 162 -10.64 4.92 9.47
N ARG A 163 -9.89 3.86 9.14
CA ARG A 163 -8.43 3.82 9.36
C ARG A 163 -7.73 4.78 8.40
N ARG A 164 -6.85 5.61 8.94
CA ARG A 164 -6.06 6.60 8.18
C ARG A 164 -4.64 6.13 7.96
N LEU A 165 -4.02 6.47 6.83
CA LEU A 165 -2.60 6.17 6.63
C LEU A 165 -1.72 6.91 7.64
N PHE A 166 -1.96 8.21 7.80
CA PHE A 166 -1.23 9.05 8.75
C PHE A 166 -2.05 9.18 10.05
N PRO A 167 -1.67 8.49 11.13
CA PRO A 167 -2.40 8.54 12.38
C PRO A 167 -2.09 9.82 13.17
N THR A 168 -3.02 10.22 14.03
CA THR A 168 -2.75 11.24 15.05
C THR A 168 -1.56 10.80 15.91
N GLY A 169 -0.58 11.68 16.10
CA GLY A 169 0.66 11.38 16.84
C GLY A 169 1.69 10.58 16.04
N GLY A 170 1.52 10.42 14.72
CA GLY A 170 2.56 9.89 13.84
C GLY A 170 3.84 10.73 13.85
N LEU A 171 4.95 10.10 13.46
CA LEU A 171 6.25 10.79 13.36
C LEU A 171 6.25 11.76 12.17
N PRO A 172 6.57 13.05 12.36
CA PRO A 172 6.70 13.99 11.26
C PRO A 172 7.84 13.59 10.31
N THR A 173 7.49 13.36 9.05
CA THR A 173 8.41 12.93 8.00
C THR A 173 8.30 13.91 6.84
N ALA A 174 9.43 14.40 6.36
CA ALA A 174 9.52 15.19 5.15
C ALA A 174 9.54 14.28 3.92
N CYS A 175 8.97 14.79 2.83
CA CYS A 175 8.91 14.11 1.55
C CYS A 175 9.26 15.09 0.44
N GLU A 176 9.87 14.56 -0.62
CA GLU A 176 10.06 15.25 -1.88
C GLU A 176 9.06 14.73 -2.90
N LEU A 177 8.35 15.62 -3.57
CA LEU A 177 7.46 15.27 -4.68
C LEU A 177 8.31 14.92 -5.91
N THR A 178 8.22 13.68 -6.38
CA THR A 178 8.98 13.20 -7.54
C THR A 178 8.12 13.05 -8.80
N SER A 179 6.80 12.90 -8.63
CA SER A 179 5.83 12.89 -9.74
C SER A 179 4.45 13.35 -9.27
N SER A 180 3.69 13.98 -10.16
CA SER A 180 2.31 14.44 -9.89
C SER A 180 1.47 14.33 -11.15
N ARG A 181 0.28 13.74 -11.03
CA ARG A 181 -0.74 13.68 -12.10
C ARG A 181 -2.14 13.76 -11.52
N THR A 182 -3.10 14.14 -12.35
CA THR A 182 -4.53 14.17 -12.01
C THR A 182 -5.30 13.47 -13.11
N THR A 183 -6.19 12.57 -12.75
CA THR A 183 -7.02 11.83 -13.70
C THR A 183 -8.30 12.59 -14.06
N SER A 184 -8.99 12.16 -15.11
CA SER A 184 -10.29 12.72 -15.52
C SER A 184 -11.40 12.60 -14.47
N SER A 185 -11.37 11.62 -13.56
CA SER A 185 -12.30 11.56 -12.42
C SER A 185 -11.90 12.45 -11.23
N GLY A 186 -10.76 13.14 -11.33
CA GLY A 186 -10.25 14.04 -10.30
C GLY A 186 -9.38 13.36 -9.23
N ILE A 187 -8.88 12.14 -9.48
CA ILE A 187 -7.92 11.50 -8.57
C ILE A 187 -6.58 12.21 -8.70
N ALA A 188 -6.06 12.68 -7.57
CA ALA A 188 -4.74 13.27 -7.46
C ALA A 188 -3.71 12.19 -7.14
N ILE A 189 -2.84 11.85 -8.09
CA ILE A 189 -1.82 10.81 -7.94
C ILE A 189 -0.45 11.48 -7.77
N HIS A 190 0.16 11.27 -6.61
CA HIS A 190 1.44 11.85 -6.26
C HIS A 190 2.43 10.76 -5.86
N THR A 191 3.63 10.80 -6.43
CA THR A 191 4.75 9.98 -5.99
C THR A 191 5.69 10.83 -5.17
N TYR A 192 6.01 10.36 -3.98
CA TYR A 192 6.93 11.01 -3.06
C TYR A 192 8.11 10.10 -2.74
N ARG A 193 9.26 10.73 -2.48
CA ARG A 193 10.39 10.09 -1.79
C ARG A 193 10.46 10.63 -0.36
N PRO A 194 10.35 9.78 0.68
CA PRO A 194 10.64 10.21 2.05
C PRO A 194 12.11 10.70 2.18
N THR A 195 12.32 11.85 2.83
CA THR A 195 13.64 12.49 2.99
C THR A 195 14.09 12.56 4.45
N GLY A 196 13.45 11.80 5.34
CA GLY A 196 13.74 11.78 6.77
C GLY A 196 12.79 12.67 7.58
N ARG A 197 13.23 13.12 8.76
CA ARG A 197 12.38 13.88 9.69
C ARG A 197 12.04 15.26 9.16
N ALA A 198 10.81 15.70 9.41
CA ALA A 198 10.38 17.04 9.04
C ALA A 198 11.19 18.11 9.80
N ALA A 199 11.59 19.16 9.08
CA ALA A 199 12.14 20.38 9.65
C ALA A 199 11.02 21.43 9.81
N PHE A 200 11.17 22.32 10.78
CA PHE A 200 10.20 23.36 11.10
C PHE A 200 10.91 24.71 11.19
N GLY A 201 10.24 25.77 10.74
CA GLY A 201 10.77 27.14 10.75
C GLY A 201 9.64 28.17 10.75
N SER A 202 9.99 29.45 10.69
CA SER A 202 9.03 30.55 10.58
C SER A 202 9.23 31.35 9.29
N PHE A 203 8.19 32.02 8.78
CA PHE A 203 8.28 32.89 7.60
C PHE A 203 9.10 34.18 7.84
N LEU A 204 9.53 34.42 9.08
CA LEU A 204 10.24 35.62 9.51
C LEU A 204 11.74 35.37 9.75
N ASP A 205 12.20 34.13 9.54
CA ASP A 205 13.62 33.75 9.53
C ASP A 205 14.22 33.79 8.12
#